data_AF-A0A0E3KB36-F1
#
_entry.id   AF-A0A0E3KB36-F1
#
_cell.length_a   1.000
_cell.length_b   1.000
_cell.length_c   1.000
_cell.angle_alpha   90.00
_cell.angle_beta   90.00
_cell.angle_gamma   90.00
#
_symmetry.space_group_name_H-M   'P 1'
#
loop_
_entity.id
_entity.type
_entity.pdbx_description
1 polymer ?
#
loop_
_entity_poly.entity_id
_entity_poly.type
_entity_poly.pdbx_seq_one_letter_code
_entity_poly.pdbx_strand_id
1 'polypeptide(L)'
;MKIKLKSLVRVIGEEELAVIPLAENEYYVECLNFYEDVEGGRQARLVVVVDKYGIIRQDQVNFIKGKKTFVDAIGVEDDFRKINSVLKLDRVARMFKVPLYFDIEIVEKPDVSKRGIRGLYNYLSVHKEIDIGKLRGLVNLSIEELV
;
A
#
# COMPACT_ATOMS: atom_id res chain seq x y z
N MET A 1 -3.04 -9.28 -5.76
CA MET A 1 -1.85 -9.59 -6.58
C MET A 1 -1.18 -10.89 -6.11
N LYS A 2 -0.17 -11.41 -6.83
CA LYS A 2 0.74 -12.45 -6.33
C LYS A 2 2.11 -11.86 -6.04
N ILE A 3 2.62 -12.01 -4.82
CA ILE A 3 3.99 -11.59 -4.46
C ILE A 3 4.93 -12.79 -4.35
N LYS A 4 6.17 -12.59 -4.79
CA LYS A 4 7.25 -13.58 -4.71
C LYS A 4 8.26 -13.14 -3.65
N LEU A 5 8.33 -13.89 -2.57
CA LEU A 5 9.21 -13.60 -1.45
C LEU A 5 10.51 -14.37 -1.57
N LYS A 6 11.63 -13.68 -1.38
CA LYS A 6 12.95 -14.30 -1.28
C LYS A 6 13.32 -14.43 0.19
N SER A 7 14.02 -15.51 0.52
CA SER A 7 14.51 -15.79 1.88
C SER A 7 15.38 -14.68 2.47
N LEU A 8 16.12 -13.96 1.63
CA LEU A 8 16.96 -12.83 2.02
C LEU A 8 16.60 -11.59 1.21
N VAL A 9 16.29 -10.50 1.91
CA VAL A 9 15.99 -9.19 1.33
C VAL A 9 16.79 -8.09 2.05
N ARG A 10 17.26 -7.11 1.29
CA ARG A 10 17.99 -5.96 1.83
C ARG A 10 17.00 -4.85 2.22
N VAL A 11 17.15 -4.30 3.43
CA VAL A 11 16.47 -3.06 3.83
C VAL A 11 17.01 -1.92 2.97
N ILE A 12 16.12 -1.15 2.34
CA ILE A 12 16.50 -0.01 1.49
C ILE A 12 16.20 1.35 2.15
N GLY A 13 15.44 1.34 3.25
CA GLY A 13 15.07 2.54 3.98
C GLY A 13 13.95 2.29 4.97
N GLU A 14 13.53 3.37 5.62
CA GLU A 14 12.37 3.42 6.51
C GLU A 14 11.49 4.57 6.04
N GLU A 15 10.19 4.34 5.93
CA GLU A 15 9.25 5.35 5.43
C GLU A 15 7.99 5.38 6.29
N GLU A 16 7.37 6.57 6.34
CA GLU A 16 6.02 6.75 6.84
C GLU A 16 5.05 6.89 5.68
N LEU A 17 3.92 6.19 5.77
CA LEU A 17 2.93 6.15 4.71
C LEU A 17 1.52 5.94 5.26
N ALA A 18 0.55 6.49 4.53
CA ALA A 18 -0.85 6.16 4.73
C ALA A 18 -1.21 4.93 3.88
N VAL A 19 -1.79 3.90 4.49
CA VAL A 19 -2.17 2.64 3.84
C VAL A 19 -3.65 2.37 4.01
N ILE A 20 -4.28 1.93 2.91
CA ILE A 20 -5.67 1.55 2.85
C ILE A 20 -5.70 0.05 2.56
N PRO A 21 -6.12 -0.80 3.51
CA PRO A 21 -6.10 -2.25 3.33
C PRO A 21 -7.06 -2.69 2.22
N LEU A 22 -6.62 -3.65 1.41
CA LEU A 22 -7.39 -4.17 0.29
C LEU A 22 -7.68 -5.67 0.44
N ALA A 23 -6.64 -6.44 0.76
CA ALA A 23 -6.70 -7.89 0.90
C ALA A 23 -5.64 -8.38 1.90
N GLU A 24 -5.93 -9.50 2.56
CA GLU A 24 -5.03 -10.14 3.52
C GLU A 24 -4.73 -11.58 3.12
N ASN A 25 -3.53 -12.03 3.45
CA ASN A 25 -3.10 -13.42 3.33
C ASN A 25 -2.11 -13.72 4.46
N GLU A 26 -2.57 -14.48 5.47
CA GLU A 26 -1.82 -14.75 6.70
C GLU A 26 -1.27 -13.46 7.33
N TYR A 27 0.05 -13.27 7.32
CA TYR A 27 0.73 -12.10 7.90
C TYR A 27 0.94 -10.96 6.89
N TYR A 28 0.41 -11.05 5.68
CA TYR A 28 0.61 -10.08 4.62
C TYR A 28 -0.68 -9.35 4.29
N VAL A 29 -0.60 -8.03 4.21
CA VAL A 29 -1.72 -7.17 3.82
C VAL A 29 -1.34 -6.39 2.58
N GLU A 30 -2.10 -6.57 1.50
CA GLU A 30 -2.03 -5.74 0.31
C GLU A 30 -2.78 -4.44 0.59
N CYS A 31 -2.11 -3.32 0.36
CA CYS A 31 -2.63 -2.00 0.66
C CYS A 31 -2.50 -1.06 -0.55
N LEU A 32 -3.45 -0.13 -0.66
CA LEU A 32 -3.33 1.05 -1.51
C LEU A 32 -2.65 2.18 -0.72
N ASN A 33 -1.67 2.81 -1.34
CA ASN A 33 -1.05 4.05 -0.89
C ASN A 33 -1.16 5.11 -2.00
N PHE A 34 -1.31 6.38 -1.61
CA PHE A 34 -1.12 7.52 -2.52
C PHE A 34 0.18 8.22 -2.18
N TYR A 35 1.09 8.31 -3.15
CA TYR A 35 2.43 8.87 -2.97
C TYR A 35 2.59 10.17 -3.76
N GLU A 36 3.20 11.16 -3.12
CA GLU A 36 3.58 12.42 -3.76
C GLU A 36 4.87 12.21 -4.58
N ASP A 37 4.80 11.75 -5.83
CA ASP A 37 5.95 11.49 -6.72
C ASP A 37 6.55 12.76 -7.34
N VAL A 38 5.73 13.80 -7.46
CA VAL A 38 6.07 15.20 -7.75
C VAL A 38 5.27 16.08 -6.80
N GLU A 39 5.62 17.36 -6.64
CA GLU A 39 4.84 18.28 -5.78
C GLU A 39 3.34 18.27 -6.15
N GLY A 40 2.47 18.07 -5.15
CA GLY A 40 1.02 17.91 -5.36
C GLY A 40 0.60 16.57 -6.00
N GLY A 41 1.55 15.67 -6.19
CA GLY A 41 1.36 14.33 -6.74
C GLY A 41 0.51 13.44 -5.83
N ARG A 42 -0.19 12.50 -6.46
CA ARG A 42 -1.12 11.54 -5.84
C ARG A 42 -1.10 10.20 -6.57
N GLN A 43 0.10 9.76 -6.94
CA GLN A 43 0.28 8.50 -7.65
C GLN A 43 -0.15 7.33 -6.74
N ALA A 44 -1.12 6.56 -7.19
CA ALA A 44 -1.56 5.34 -6.52
C ALA A 44 -0.47 4.26 -6.62
N ARG A 45 -0.18 3.60 -5.50
CA ARG A 45 0.80 2.53 -5.37
C ARG A 45 0.18 1.37 -4.62
N LEU A 46 0.38 0.16 -5.14
CA LEU A 46 0.15 -1.04 -4.34
C LEU A 46 1.42 -1.31 -3.53
N VAL A 47 1.21 -1.57 -2.25
CA VAL A 47 2.27 -1.92 -1.30
C VAL A 47 1.82 -3.14 -0.51
N VAL A 48 2.77 -3.88 0.04
CA VAL A 48 2.48 -4.97 0.96
C VAL A 48 3.03 -4.63 2.33
N VAL A 49 2.29 -4.97 3.37
CA VAL A 49 2.66 -4.80 4.76
C VAL A 49 2.71 -6.16 5.43
N VAL A 50 3.78 -6.45 6.16
CA VAL A 50 3.88 -7.62 7.03
C VAL A 50 3.29 -7.25 8.39
N ASP A 51 2.08 -7.72 8.65
CA ASP A 51 1.34 -7.50 9.88
C ASP A 51 1.15 -8.80 10.67
N LYS A 52 2.18 -9.16 11.45
CA LYS A 52 2.16 -10.40 12.26
C LYS A 52 1.19 -10.34 13.44
N TYR A 53 0.74 -9.14 13.82
CA TYR A 53 0.00 -8.91 15.07
C TYR A 53 -1.41 -8.35 14.83
N GLY A 54 -1.82 -8.15 13.58
CA GLY A 54 -3.14 -7.62 13.24
C GLY A 54 -3.33 -6.16 13.65
N ILE A 55 -2.28 -5.34 13.62
CA ILE A 55 -2.36 -3.92 14.02
C ILE A 55 -2.97 -3.04 12.92
N ILE A 56 -3.00 -3.52 11.66
CA ILE A 56 -3.63 -2.83 10.54
C ILE A 56 -5.15 -3.01 10.61
N ARG A 57 -5.88 -1.92 10.85
CA ARG A 57 -7.35 -1.96 10.88
C ARG A 57 -7.92 -1.97 9.46
N GLN A 58 -8.73 -2.97 9.16
CA GLN A 58 -9.23 -3.27 7.81
C GLN A 58 -10.33 -2.33 7.30
N ASP A 59 -10.86 -1.46 8.15
CA ASP A 59 -12.02 -0.59 7.89
C ASP A 59 -11.68 0.91 7.84
N GLN A 60 -10.39 1.25 7.95
CA GLN A 60 -9.92 2.65 7.96
C GLN A 60 -8.57 2.81 7.26
N VAL A 61 -8.21 4.06 7.00
CA VAL A 61 -6.83 4.42 6.65
C VAL A 61 -5.96 4.22 7.88
N ASN A 62 -4.82 3.55 7.71
CA ASN A 62 -3.82 3.42 8.77
C ASN A 62 -2.58 4.23 8.40
N PHE A 63 -1.99 4.93 9.36
CA PHE A 63 -0.70 5.58 9.19
C PHE A 63 0.35 4.70 9.82
N ILE A 64 1.33 4.29 9.04
CA ILE A 64 2.38 3.38 9.50
C ILE A 64 3.74 3.98 9.28
N LYS A 65 4.68 3.55 10.11
CA LYS A 65 6.11 3.67 9.89
C LYS A 65 6.70 2.28 9.84
N GLY A 66 7.62 2.02 8.91
CA GLY A 66 8.26 0.71 8.84
C GLY A 66 9.45 0.63 7.90
N LYS A 67 10.21 -0.45 8.05
CA LYS A 67 11.34 -0.77 7.18
C LYS A 67 10.82 -1.22 5.82
N LYS A 68 11.48 -0.76 4.78
CA LYS A 68 11.10 -1.00 3.39
C LYS A 68 12.09 -1.92 2.70
N THR A 69 11.54 -2.77 1.84
CA THR A 69 12.25 -3.46 0.78
C THR A 69 11.36 -3.55 -0.47
N PHE A 70 11.80 -4.25 -1.51
CA PHE A 70 11.01 -4.52 -2.72
C PHE A 70 10.88 -6.01 -2.95
N VAL A 71 9.69 -6.43 -3.37
CA VAL A 71 9.38 -7.81 -3.73
C VAL A 71 8.81 -7.88 -5.13
N ASP A 72 9.09 -8.96 -5.84
CA ASP A 72 8.54 -9.16 -7.19
C ASP A 72 7.03 -9.45 -7.08
N ALA A 73 6.26 -8.90 -8.01
CA ALA A 73 4.80 -8.99 -8.01
C ALA A 73 4.22 -9.22 -9.40
N ILE A 74 3.15 -10.02 -9.46
CA ILE A 74 2.37 -10.33 -10.66
C ILE A 74 0.91 -9.94 -10.40
N GLY A 75 0.22 -9.43 -11.42
CA GLY A 75 -1.20 -9.05 -11.34
C GLY A 75 -1.48 -7.62 -10.85
N VAL A 76 -0.43 -6.82 -10.62
CA VAL A 76 -0.53 -5.41 -10.17
C VAL A 76 -1.47 -4.57 -11.05
N GLU A 77 -1.38 -4.73 -12.37
CA GLU A 77 -2.23 -3.98 -13.32
C GLU A 77 -3.71 -4.37 -13.21
N ASP A 78 -4.00 -5.66 -13.01
CA ASP A 78 -5.38 -6.14 -12.89
C ASP A 78 -6.01 -5.67 -11.58
N ASP A 79 -5.23 -5.62 -10.50
CA ASP A 79 -5.71 -5.06 -9.23
C ASP A 79 -5.98 -3.56 -9.35
N PHE A 80 -5.10 -2.80 -10.00
CA PHE A 80 -5.39 -1.39 -10.30
C PHE A 80 -6.65 -1.20 -11.14
N ARG A 81 -6.91 -2.06 -12.15
CA ARG A 81 -8.14 -1.99 -12.94
C ARG A 81 -9.38 -2.20 -12.09
N LYS A 82 -9.36 -3.18 -11.19
CA LYS A 82 -10.47 -3.45 -10.27
C LYS A 82 -10.69 -2.26 -9.33
N ILE A 83 -9.63 -1.76 -8.69
CA ILE A 83 -9.69 -0.59 -7.81
C ILE A 83 -10.24 0.62 -8.55
N ASN A 84 -9.77 0.87 -9.78
CA ASN A 84 -10.21 2.01 -10.58
C ASN A 84 -11.70 1.95 -10.99
N SER A 85 -12.35 0.78 -10.88
CA SER A 85 -13.79 0.65 -11.12
C SER A 85 -14.66 1.24 -9.99
N VAL A 86 -14.11 1.40 -8.78
CA VAL A 86 -14.84 1.91 -7.60
C VAL A 86 -14.20 3.16 -7.00
N LEU A 87 -12.93 3.44 -7.32
CA LEU A 87 -12.17 4.58 -6.81
C LEU A 87 -11.36 5.21 -7.94
N LYS A 88 -11.55 6.50 -8.21
CA LYS A 88 -10.82 7.19 -9.29
C LYS A 88 -9.33 7.24 -8.99
N LEU A 89 -8.49 6.68 -9.86
CA LEU A 89 -7.03 6.74 -9.77
C LEU A 89 -6.48 7.65 -10.88
N ASP A 90 -5.97 8.83 -10.52
CA ASP A 90 -5.46 9.79 -11.52
C ASP A 90 -4.17 9.29 -12.20
N ARG A 91 -3.32 8.59 -11.44
CA ARG A 91 -2.09 7.95 -11.90
C ARG A 91 -1.81 6.70 -11.06
N VAL A 92 -1.26 5.66 -11.70
CA VAL A 92 -0.88 4.41 -11.05
C VAL A 92 0.59 4.11 -11.25
N ALA A 93 1.26 3.57 -10.23
CA ALA A 93 2.64 3.10 -10.31
C ALA A 93 2.66 1.66 -10.85
N ARG A 94 2.83 1.53 -12.17
CA ARG A 94 2.96 0.23 -12.84
C ARG A 94 4.35 -0.35 -12.63
N MET A 95 4.51 -1.17 -11.61
CA MET A 95 5.79 -1.77 -11.24
C MET A 95 5.67 -3.28 -11.13
N PHE A 96 6.67 -4.01 -11.62
CA PHE A 96 6.83 -5.46 -11.37
C PHE A 96 7.42 -5.74 -9.99
N LYS A 97 7.85 -4.69 -9.29
CA LYS A 97 8.35 -4.75 -7.92
C LYS A 97 7.53 -3.81 -7.05
N VAL A 98 6.89 -4.35 -6.03
CA VAL A 98 6.10 -3.56 -5.09
C VAL A 98 6.86 -3.36 -3.78
N PRO A 99 6.70 -2.21 -3.11
CA PRO A 99 7.22 -2.02 -1.77
C PRO A 99 6.65 -3.07 -0.81
N LEU A 100 7.53 -3.69 -0.03
CA LEU A 100 7.16 -4.49 1.14
C LEU A 100 7.62 -3.75 2.39
N TYR A 101 6.72 -3.55 3.34
CA TYR A 101 6.98 -2.95 4.64
C TYR A 101 6.91 -4.00 5.75
N PHE A 102 7.87 -3.97 6.67
CA PHE A 102 7.94 -4.86 7.82
C PHE A 102 8.52 -4.12 9.03
N ASP A 103 8.47 -4.76 10.20
CA ASP A 103 8.75 -4.11 11.49
C ASP A 103 7.94 -2.80 11.62
N ILE A 104 6.63 -2.89 11.34
CA ILE A 104 5.76 -1.73 11.28
C ILE A 104 5.24 -1.31 12.65
N GLU A 105 5.00 -0.01 12.79
CA GLU A 105 4.30 0.60 13.92
C GLU A 105 3.19 1.55 13.43
N ILE A 106 2.12 1.69 14.22
CA ILE A 106 1.06 2.66 13.96
C ILE A 106 1.51 4.05 14.41
N VAL A 107 1.34 5.03 13.54
CA VAL A 107 1.69 6.43 13.81
C VAL A 107 0.42 7.21 14.14
N GLU A 108 0.22 7.54 15.41
CA GLU A 108 -0.97 8.29 15.86
C GLU A 108 -0.97 9.76 15.38
N LYS A 109 0.23 10.34 15.21
CA LYS A 109 0.44 11.72 14.78
C LYS A 109 1.32 11.74 13.52
N PRO A 110 0.76 11.42 12.35
CA PRO A 110 1.52 11.29 11.11
C PRO A 110 2.15 12.61 10.66
N ASP A 111 3.40 12.58 10.23
CA ASP A 111 4.07 13.75 9.63
C ASP A 111 3.59 13.94 8.18
N VAL A 112 2.71 14.91 7.97
CA VAL A 112 2.14 15.24 6.64
C VAL A 112 3.17 15.81 5.66
N SER A 113 4.42 16.03 6.10
CA SER A 113 5.52 16.33 5.19
C SER A 113 6.06 15.11 4.46
N LYS A 114 5.80 13.90 4.98
CA LYS A 114 6.25 12.64 4.38
C LYS A 114 5.46 12.36 3.11
N ARG A 115 6.17 12.07 2.02
CA ARG A 115 5.57 11.87 0.69
C ARG A 115 4.53 10.74 0.63
N GLY A 116 4.72 9.69 1.43
CA GLY A 116 3.79 8.56 1.55
C GLY A 116 2.52 8.87 2.33
N ILE A 117 2.50 9.96 3.10
CA ILE A 117 1.31 10.48 3.79
C ILE A 117 0.68 11.61 2.96
N ARG A 118 1.51 12.57 2.54
CA ARG A 118 1.07 13.75 1.78
C ARG A 118 0.33 13.41 0.50
N GLY A 119 0.72 12.35 -0.20
CA GLY A 119 0.02 11.90 -1.40
C GLY A 119 -1.46 11.54 -1.14
N LEU A 120 -1.80 11.03 0.04
CA LEU A 120 -3.20 10.81 0.44
C LEU A 120 -3.94 12.14 0.63
N TYR A 121 -3.32 13.10 1.31
CA TYR A 121 -3.93 14.43 1.51
C TYR A 121 -4.13 15.16 0.17
N ASN A 122 -3.18 15.03 -0.76
CA ASN A 122 -3.30 15.55 -2.13
C ASN A 122 -4.43 14.85 -2.91
N TYR A 123 -4.67 13.56 -2.65
CA TYR A 123 -5.81 12.85 -3.24
C TYR A 123 -7.14 13.36 -2.68
N LEU A 124 -7.26 13.43 -1.35
CA LEU A 124 -8.47 13.83 -0.65
C LEU A 124 -8.83 15.30 -0.91
N SER A 125 -7.87 16.18 -1.16
CA SER A 125 -8.14 17.58 -1.53
C SER A 125 -8.89 17.71 -2.85
N VAL A 126 -8.82 16.70 -3.73
CA VAL A 126 -9.52 16.69 -5.03
C VAL A 126 -10.75 15.81 -5.04
N HIS A 127 -10.66 14.59 -4.49
CA HIS A 127 -11.72 13.59 -4.56
C HIS A 127 -12.57 13.48 -3.28
N LYS A 128 -12.25 14.29 -2.25
CA LYS A 128 -12.96 14.50 -0.98
C LYS A 128 -13.01 13.30 -0.02
N GLU A 129 -13.29 12.10 -0.50
CA GLU A 129 -13.42 10.90 0.34
C GLU A 129 -12.98 9.62 -0.37
N ILE A 130 -12.73 8.58 0.42
CA ILE A 130 -12.45 7.21 -0.05
C ILE A 130 -13.41 6.28 0.67
N ASP A 131 -14.27 5.60 -0.10
CA ASP A 131 -15.18 4.58 0.41
C ASP A 131 -14.43 3.24 0.56
N ILE A 132 -13.83 3.03 1.73
CA ILE A 132 -13.01 1.84 2.03
C ILE A 132 -13.84 0.56 1.95
N GLY A 133 -15.14 0.64 2.25
CA GLY A 133 -16.06 -0.50 2.16
C GLY A 133 -16.15 -1.09 0.75
N LYS A 134 -15.98 -0.28 -0.30
CA LYS A 134 -15.96 -0.74 -1.70
C LYS A 134 -14.62 -1.34 -2.15
N LEU A 135 -13.55 -1.08 -1.41
CA LEU A 135 -12.21 -1.56 -1.74
C LEU A 135 -11.90 -2.93 -1.12
N ARG A 136 -12.51 -3.21 0.04
CA ARG A 136 -12.25 -4.44 0.79
C ARG A 136 -12.68 -5.68 0.00
N GLY A 137 -11.77 -6.64 -0.14
CA GLY A 137 -12.04 -7.91 -0.83
C GLY A 137 -12.21 -7.78 -2.34
N LEU A 138 -11.97 -6.60 -2.91
CA LEU A 138 -12.04 -6.36 -4.35
C LEU A 138 -10.89 -7.05 -5.10
N VAL A 139 -9.77 -7.22 -4.42
CA VAL A 139 -8.55 -7.88 -4.91
C VAL A 139 -8.23 -9.06 -4.00
N ASN A 140 -7.37 -9.97 -4.47
CA ASN A 140 -6.94 -11.13 -3.70
C ASN A 140 -5.41 -11.15 -3.62
N LEU A 141 -4.85 -11.36 -2.44
CA LEU A 141 -3.41 -11.50 -2.23
C LEU A 141 -3.00 -12.98 -2.18
N SER A 142 -1.93 -13.33 -2.88
CA SER A 142 -1.31 -14.66 -2.83
C SER A 142 0.20 -14.55 -2.66
N ILE A 143 0.79 -15.46 -1.89
CA ILE A 143 2.21 -15.48 -1.54
C ILE A 143 2.86 -16.70 -2.21
N GLU A 144 4.01 -16.49 -2.85
CA GLU A 144 4.90 -17.56 -3.33
C GLU A 144 6.27 -17.36 -2.72
N GLU A 145 6.69 -18.30 -1.88
CA GLU A 145 8.04 -18.31 -1.34
C GLU A 145 9.00 -18.93 -2.37
N LEU A 146 10.03 -18.18 -2.72
CA LEU A 146 11.12 -18.65 -3.57
C LEU A 146 12.18 -19.27 -2.66
N VAL A 147 12.30 -20.59 -2.72
CA VAL A 147 13.33 -21.40 -2.05
C VAL A 147 14.71 -21.14 -2.67
#